data_AF-A0A529FN02-F1
#
_entry.id   AF-A0A529FN02-F1
#
_cell.length_a   1.000
_cell.length_b   1.000
_cell.length_c   1.000
_cell.angle_alpha   90.00
_cell.angle_beta   90.00
_cell.angle_gamma   90.00
#
_symmetry.space_group_name_H-M   'P 1'
#
loop_
_entity.id
_entity.type
_entity.pdbx_description
1 polymer ?
#
loop_
_entity_poly.entity_id
_entity_poly.type
_entity_poly.pdbx_seq_one_letter_code
_entity_poly.pdbx_strand_id
1 'polypeptide(L)'
;MKLDPFYLIVDSAAWIERLVPLGVRLLQLRIKTVDEAGLRAEIRTAKALCARYQCQLIVNDHWRLAIEEGCDFIHLGQEDLQTADLLAIRAAGVRLGLSTHDHQELETAMAAEPDYIALGPIYPTIL
;
A
#
# COMPACT_ATOMS: atom_id res chain seq x y z
N MET A 1 7.10 -13.13 -7.01
CA MET A 1 5.90 -13.48 -6.21
C MET A 1 4.67 -13.10 -7.02
N LYS A 2 3.53 -13.79 -6.86
CA LYS A 2 2.26 -13.38 -7.45
C LYS A 2 1.39 -12.76 -6.35
N LEU A 3 0.94 -11.52 -6.54
CA LEU A 3 -0.07 -10.90 -5.68
C LEU A 3 -1.43 -11.60 -5.90
N ASP A 4 -2.27 -11.61 -4.86
CA ASP A 4 -3.63 -12.14 -4.99
C ASP A 4 -4.43 -11.29 -6.00
N PRO A 5 -5.25 -11.88 -6.88
CA PRO A 5 -6.02 -11.13 -7.86
C PRO A 5 -7.08 -10.20 -7.23
N PHE A 6 -7.50 -10.45 -5.99
CA PHE A 6 -8.49 -9.62 -5.30
C PHE A 6 -7.81 -8.63 -4.36
N TYR A 7 -7.55 -7.43 -4.88
CA TYR A 7 -6.89 -6.35 -4.15
C TYR A 7 -7.92 -5.36 -3.56
N LEU A 8 -8.16 -5.46 -2.25
CA LEU A 8 -9.06 -4.56 -1.53
C LEU A 8 -8.33 -3.36 -0.90
N ILE A 9 -8.97 -2.20 -0.89
CA ILE A 9 -8.48 -0.98 -0.24
C ILE A 9 -9.46 -0.62 0.88
N VAL A 10 -8.94 -0.40 2.10
CA VAL A 10 -9.74 -0.06 3.29
C VAL A 10 -9.10 1.08 4.08
N ASP A 11 -9.91 1.76 4.87
CA ASP A 11 -9.54 2.99 5.59
C ASP A 11 -9.25 2.79 7.10
N SER A 12 -9.26 1.54 7.58
CA SER A 12 -8.96 1.21 8.99
C SER A 12 -8.64 -0.27 9.19
N ALA A 13 -7.89 -0.58 10.24
CA ALA A 13 -7.63 -1.95 10.67
C ALA A 13 -8.91 -2.66 11.13
N ALA A 14 -9.93 -1.91 11.58
CA ALA A 14 -11.24 -2.47 11.92
C ALA A 14 -11.93 -3.13 10.73
N TRP A 15 -11.77 -2.60 9.52
CA TRP A 15 -12.25 -3.28 8.31
C TRP A 15 -11.44 -4.51 7.96
N ILE A 16 -10.12 -4.46 8.14
CA ILE A 16 -9.24 -5.61 7.94
C ILE A 16 -9.70 -6.78 8.84
N GLU A 17 -9.93 -6.53 10.13
CA GLU A 17 -10.39 -7.54 11.09
C GLU A 17 -11.66 -8.28 10.65
N ARG A 18 -12.60 -7.56 10.01
CA ARG A 18 -13.86 -8.12 9.51
C ARG A 18 -13.68 -8.94 8.24
N LEU A 19 -12.71 -8.58 7.39
CA LEU A 19 -12.57 -9.10 6.03
C LEU A 19 -11.60 -10.28 5.93
N VAL A 20 -10.48 -10.24 6.66
CA VAL A 20 -9.46 -11.30 6.57
C VAL A 20 -9.97 -12.70 6.99
N PRO A 21 -10.92 -12.88 7.94
CA PRO A 21 -11.50 -14.20 8.23
C PRO A 21 -12.34 -14.75 7.08
N LEU A 22 -12.78 -13.91 6.14
CA LEU A 22 -13.58 -14.30 4.97
C LEU A 22 -12.73 -14.77 3.78
N GLY A 23 -11.41 -14.84 3.95
CA GLY A 23 -10.49 -15.36 2.93
C GLY A 23 -9.83 -14.30 2.06
N VAL A 24 -9.95 -13.00 2.40
CA VAL A 24 -9.21 -11.93 1.72
C VAL A 24 -7.70 -12.10 1.94
N ARG A 25 -6.92 -12.07 0.86
CA ARG A 25 -5.47 -12.33 0.88
C ARG A 25 -4.59 -11.14 0.53
N LEU A 26 -5.17 -10.02 0.07
CA LEU A 26 -4.43 -8.80 -0.26
C LEU A 26 -5.25 -7.56 0.11
N LEU A 27 -4.67 -6.71 0.97
CA LEU A 27 -5.31 -5.49 1.47
C LEU A 27 -4.34 -4.31 1.43
N GLN A 28 -4.85 -3.14 1.00
CA GLN A 28 -4.21 -1.85 1.19
C GLN A 28 -4.86 -1.14 2.38
N LEU A 29 -4.05 -0.70 3.34
CA LEU A 29 -4.49 0.24 4.37
C LEU A 29 -4.23 1.66 3.88
N ARG A 30 -5.30 2.43 3.68
CA ARG A 30 -5.26 3.82 3.18
C ARG A 30 -6.04 4.75 4.10
N ILE A 31 -5.32 5.39 5.01
CA ILE A 31 -5.89 6.33 5.99
C ILE A 31 -5.49 7.75 5.62
N LYS A 32 -6.47 8.63 5.36
CA LYS A 32 -6.20 10.02 4.95
C LYS A 32 -6.01 11.00 6.12
N THR A 33 -6.69 10.76 7.24
CA THR A 33 -6.80 11.76 8.32
C THR A 33 -6.61 11.11 9.68
N VAL A 34 -5.36 11.05 10.13
CA VAL A 34 -4.97 10.65 11.50
C VAL A 34 -3.58 11.24 11.77
N ASP A 35 -3.23 11.44 13.03
CA ASP A 35 -1.87 11.79 13.40
C ASP A 35 -0.91 10.60 13.24
N GLU A 36 0.39 10.85 13.28
CA GLU A 36 1.39 9.80 13.08
C GLU A 36 1.27 8.67 14.11
N ALA A 37 0.96 9.02 15.37
CA ALA A 37 0.80 8.06 16.45
C ALA A 37 -0.39 7.12 16.19
N GLY A 38 -1.54 7.66 15.78
CA GLY A 38 -2.72 6.88 15.41
C GLY A 38 -2.49 6.04 14.16
N LEU A 39 -1.82 6.59 13.12
CA LEU A 39 -1.47 5.83 11.93
C LEU A 39 -0.57 4.63 12.26
N ARG A 40 0.43 4.84 13.12
CA ARG A 40 1.33 3.77 13.57
C ARG A 40 0.56 2.67 14.29
N ALA A 41 -0.40 3.03 15.14
CA ALA A 41 -1.27 2.06 15.82
C ALA A 41 -2.13 1.25 14.84
N GLU A 42 -2.70 1.91 13.82
CA GLU A 42 -3.47 1.28 12.74
C GLU A 42 -2.61 0.32 11.92
N ILE A 43 -1.41 0.73 11.51
CA ILE A 43 -0.45 -0.12 10.77
C ILE A 43 -0.08 -1.35 11.59
N ARG A 44 0.26 -1.20 12.88
CA ARG A 44 0.60 -2.33 13.76
C ARG A 44 -0.55 -3.33 13.87
N THR A 45 -1.76 -2.83 14.06
CA THR A 45 -2.97 -3.65 14.18
C THR A 45 -3.24 -4.38 12.86
N ALA A 46 -3.23 -3.66 11.74
CA ALA A 46 -3.38 -4.21 10.40
C ALA A 46 -2.35 -5.30 10.09
N LYS A 47 -1.07 -5.05 10.42
CA LYS A 47 0.03 -6.00 10.20
C LYS A 47 -0.18 -7.28 11.00
N ALA A 48 -0.53 -7.17 12.28
CA ALA A 48 -0.78 -8.33 13.13
C ALA A 48 -1.97 -9.17 12.63
N LEU A 49 -3.07 -8.51 12.24
CA LEU A 49 -4.23 -9.18 11.64
C LEU A 49 -3.86 -9.87 10.33
N CYS A 50 -3.20 -9.17 9.41
CA CYS A 50 -2.80 -9.73 8.12
C CYS A 50 -1.87 -10.93 8.28
N ALA A 51 -0.86 -10.85 9.18
CA ALA A 51 0.03 -11.97 9.47
C ALA A 51 -0.72 -13.19 10.00
N ARG A 52 -1.68 -12.99 10.91
CA ARG A 52 -2.51 -14.08 11.49
C ARG A 52 -3.33 -14.83 10.43
N TYR A 53 -3.85 -14.12 9.43
CA TYR A 53 -4.73 -14.67 8.40
C TYR A 53 -4.04 -14.91 7.05
N GLN A 54 -2.69 -14.84 7.00
CA GLN A 54 -1.90 -15.00 5.78
C GLN A 54 -2.38 -14.07 4.64
N CYS A 55 -2.69 -12.83 5.00
CA CYS A 55 -3.02 -11.76 4.08
C CYS A 55 -1.79 -10.86 3.89
N GLN A 56 -1.54 -10.42 2.66
CA GLN A 56 -0.53 -9.39 2.38
C GLN A 56 -1.13 -8.02 2.71
N LEU A 57 -0.44 -7.27 3.58
CA LEU A 57 -0.72 -5.87 3.84
C LEU A 57 0.12 -4.99 2.91
N ILE A 58 -0.49 -3.94 2.38
CA ILE A 58 0.17 -2.85 1.66
C ILE A 58 -0.16 -1.54 2.39
N VAL A 59 0.86 -0.77 2.75
CA VAL A 59 0.68 0.55 3.40
C VAL A 59 0.68 1.64 2.33
N ASN A 60 -0.38 2.45 2.28
CA ASN A 60 -0.49 3.56 1.33
C ASN A 60 0.32 4.78 1.81
N ASP A 61 1.10 5.40 0.91
CA ASP A 61 1.86 6.66 1.00
C ASP A 61 2.98 6.72 2.07
N HIS A 62 2.76 6.14 3.25
CA HIS A 62 3.58 6.30 4.44
C HIS A 62 4.77 5.33 4.49
N TRP A 63 5.65 5.38 3.49
CA TRP A 63 6.75 4.42 3.33
C TRP A 63 7.74 4.41 4.50
N ARG A 64 8.01 5.56 5.13
CA ARG A 64 8.89 5.63 6.31
C ARG A 64 8.33 4.83 7.47
N LEU A 65 7.05 5.05 7.81
CA LEU A 65 6.36 4.28 8.83
C LEU A 65 6.26 2.80 8.46
N ALA A 66 6.04 2.48 7.19
CA ALA A 66 6.04 1.09 6.73
C ALA A 66 7.39 0.41 7.04
N ILE A 67 8.53 1.05 6.75
CA ILE A 67 9.86 0.55 7.09
C ILE A 67 10.03 0.41 8.61
N GLU A 68 9.72 1.46 9.36
CA GLU A 68 9.88 1.48 10.83
C GLU A 68 9.06 0.38 11.51
N GLU A 69 7.87 0.10 11.01
CA GLU A 69 6.97 -0.95 11.50
C GLU A 69 7.24 -2.32 10.85
N GLY A 70 8.26 -2.41 10.00
CA GLY A 70 8.70 -3.65 9.33
C GLY A 70 7.65 -4.25 8.40
N CYS A 71 6.91 -3.41 7.67
CA CYS A 71 6.00 -3.83 6.61
C CYS A 71 6.77 -4.04 5.31
N ASP A 72 6.41 -5.08 4.56
CA ASP A 72 7.19 -5.51 3.38
C ASP A 72 6.67 -4.96 2.05
N PHE A 73 5.65 -4.10 2.09
CA PHE A 73 4.97 -3.59 0.89
C PHE A 73 4.32 -2.22 1.12
N ILE A 74 4.53 -1.31 0.18
CA ILE A 74 3.92 0.02 0.12
C ILE A 74 3.24 0.28 -1.23
N HIS A 75 2.36 1.26 -1.26
CA HIS A 75 1.80 1.82 -2.49
C HIS A 75 1.94 3.34 -2.45
N LEU A 76 2.42 3.95 -3.54
CA LEU A 76 2.57 5.40 -3.64
C LEU A 76 1.77 5.96 -4.82
N GLY A 77 1.21 7.15 -4.63
CA GLY A 77 0.79 8.01 -5.74
C GLY A 77 1.99 8.68 -6.43
N GLN A 78 1.71 9.39 -7.53
CA GLN A 78 2.74 10.13 -8.27
C GLN A 78 3.35 11.27 -7.47
N GLU A 79 2.54 11.97 -6.66
CA GLU A 79 3.02 13.06 -5.81
C GLU A 79 3.96 12.53 -4.71
N ASP A 80 3.58 11.43 -4.04
CA ASP A 80 4.42 10.81 -3.02
C ASP A 80 5.73 10.26 -3.62
N LEU A 81 5.66 9.69 -4.83
CA LEU A 81 6.83 9.19 -5.54
C LEU A 81 7.90 10.27 -5.78
N GLN A 82 7.51 11.52 -6.05
CA GLN A 82 8.46 12.61 -6.33
C GLN A 82 9.41 12.91 -5.16
N THR A 83 8.98 12.61 -3.92
CA THR A 83 9.75 12.90 -2.71
C THR A 83 10.22 11.64 -1.97
N ALA A 84 9.85 10.46 -2.48
CA ALA A 84 10.23 9.18 -1.91
C ALA A 84 11.71 8.88 -2.15
N ASP A 85 12.39 8.38 -1.12
CA ASP A 85 13.74 7.85 -1.25
C ASP A 85 13.67 6.38 -1.69
N LEU A 86 13.66 6.17 -3.00
CA LEU A 86 13.57 4.83 -3.58
C LEU A 86 14.77 3.94 -3.21
N LEU A 87 15.95 4.53 -2.97
CA LEU A 87 17.12 3.77 -2.54
C LEU A 87 16.93 3.26 -1.11
N ALA A 88 16.42 4.10 -0.20
CA ALA A 88 16.10 3.69 1.16
C ALA A 88 15.00 2.61 1.20
N ILE A 89 13.94 2.76 0.40
CA ILE A 89 12.86 1.78 0.28
C ILE A 89 13.41 0.41 -0.16
N ARG A 90 14.23 0.40 -1.23
CA ARG A 90 14.86 -0.82 -1.75
C ARG A 90 15.84 -1.43 -0.75
N ALA A 91 16.65 -0.60 -0.09
CA ALA A 91 17.62 -1.05 0.91
C ALA A 91 16.93 -1.69 2.14
N ALA A 92 15.74 -1.22 2.49
CA ALA A 92 14.91 -1.82 3.54
C ALA A 92 14.21 -3.12 3.09
N GLY A 93 14.33 -3.52 1.82
CA GLY A 93 13.65 -4.71 1.28
C GLY A 93 12.14 -4.54 1.11
N VAL A 94 11.64 -3.30 1.11
CA VAL A 94 10.22 -2.99 0.97
C VAL A 94 9.85 -2.93 -0.51
N ARG A 95 8.77 -3.64 -0.85
CA ARG A 95 8.24 -3.69 -2.23
C ARG A 95 7.33 -2.52 -2.54
N LEU A 96 7.34 -2.08 -3.79
CA LEU A 96 6.70 -0.85 -4.24
C LEU A 96 5.57 -1.12 -5.24
N GLY A 97 4.38 -0.60 -4.96
CA GLY A 97 3.31 -0.42 -5.92
C GLY A 97 3.14 1.06 -6.30
N LEU A 98 2.76 1.34 -7.55
CA LEU A 98 2.52 2.72 -8.01
C LEU A 98 1.16 2.87 -8.69
N SER A 99 0.48 3.99 -8.43
CA SER A 99 -0.71 4.40 -9.18
C SER A 99 -0.33 5.16 -10.45
N THR A 100 -1.10 4.95 -11.52
CA THR A 100 -0.93 5.62 -12.82
C THR A 100 -2.29 5.91 -13.44
N HIS A 101 -2.43 7.10 -14.04
CA HIS A 101 -3.67 7.61 -14.61
C HIS A 101 -3.58 8.06 -16.07
N ASP A 102 -2.38 8.17 -16.61
CA ASP A 102 -2.12 8.42 -18.01
C ASP A 102 -0.79 7.79 -18.46
N HIS A 103 -0.46 7.97 -19.73
CA HIS A 103 0.78 7.45 -20.29
C HIS A 103 2.03 8.08 -19.69
N GLN A 104 1.99 9.36 -19.31
CA GLN A 104 3.16 10.04 -18.74
C GLN A 104 3.46 9.52 -17.32
N GLU A 105 2.42 9.30 -16.52
CA GLU A 105 2.54 8.66 -15.22
C GLU A 105 3.01 7.21 -15.34
N LEU A 106 2.58 6.48 -16.38
CA LEU A 106 3.05 5.13 -16.66
C LEU A 106 4.55 5.09 -16.96
N GLU A 107 5.05 5.97 -17.82
CA GLU A 107 6.50 6.06 -18.09
C GLU A 107 7.30 6.39 -16.82
N THR A 108 6.79 7.32 -16.01
CA THR A 108 7.39 7.68 -14.72
C THR A 108 7.41 6.49 -13.76
N ALA A 109 6.31 5.75 -13.67
CA ALA A 109 6.21 4.56 -12.83
C ALA A 109 7.15 3.46 -13.32
N MET A 110 7.24 3.20 -14.63
CA MET A 110 8.15 2.18 -15.17
C MET A 110 9.62 2.50 -14.87
N ALA A 111 10.02 3.78 -14.94
CA ALA A 111 11.37 4.21 -14.59
C ALA A 111 11.71 4.01 -13.10
N ALA A 112 10.71 3.97 -12.21
CA ALA A 112 10.89 3.68 -10.79
C ALA A 112 11.01 2.17 -10.47
N GLU A 113 10.85 1.30 -11.48
CA GLU A 113 10.92 -0.17 -11.39
C GLU A 113 10.10 -0.78 -10.23
N PRO A 114 8.77 -0.51 -10.14
CA PRO A 114 7.93 -1.04 -9.07
C PRO A 114 7.67 -2.55 -9.22
N ASP A 115 7.28 -3.18 -8.13
CA ASP A 115 6.81 -4.57 -8.09
C ASP A 115 5.45 -4.75 -8.75
N TYR A 116 4.60 -3.71 -8.76
CA TYR A 116 3.37 -3.66 -9.56
C TYR A 116 2.94 -2.22 -9.87
N ILE A 117 2.09 -2.09 -10.90
CA ILE A 117 1.47 -0.81 -11.29
C ILE A 117 -0.06 -0.97 -11.25
N ALA A 118 -0.74 -0.02 -10.63
CA ALA A 118 -2.18 0.13 -10.65
C ALA A 118 -2.57 1.11 -11.76
N LEU A 119 -3.38 0.64 -12.71
CA LEU A 119 -3.90 1.43 -13.82
C LEU A 119 -5.32 1.87 -13.48
N GLY A 120 -5.57 3.18 -13.41
CA GLY A 120 -6.90 3.69 -13.11
C GLY A 120 -7.06 5.18 -13.35
N PRO A 121 -8.24 5.76 -13.09
CA PRO A 121 -9.46 5.03 -12.85
C PRO A 121 -9.99 4.42 -14.17
N ILE A 122 -10.46 3.17 -14.14
CA ILE A 122 -11.11 2.53 -15.30
C ILE A 122 -12.48 3.17 -15.56
N TYR A 123 -13.18 3.54 -14.49
CA TYR A 123 -14.45 4.27 -14.52
C TYR A 123 -14.34 5.51 -13.65
N PRO A 124 -15.02 6.62 -13.99
CA PRO A 124 -14.99 7.83 -13.17
C PRO A 124 -15.30 7.53 -11.70
N THR A 125 -14.45 7.98 -10.80
CA THR A 125 -14.66 7.90 -9.36
C THR A 125 -15.25 9.21 -8.87
N ILE A 126 -16.24 9.12 -7.98
CA ILE A 126 -16.71 10.27 -7.21
C ILE A 126 -15.77 10.40 -6.00
N LEU A 127 -15.06 11.53 -5.94
CA LEU A 127 -14.29 11.95 -4.77
C LEU A 127 -15.17 12.74 -3.82
#